data_AF-A0A7H8HP35-F1
#
_entry.id   AF-A0A7H8HP35-F1
#
_cell.length_a   1.000
_cell.length_b   1.000
_cell.length_c   1.000
_cell.angle_alpha   90.00
_cell.angle_beta   90.00
_cell.angle_gamma   90.00
#
_symmetry.space_group_name_H-M   'P 1'
#
loop_
_entity.id
_entity.type
_entity.pdbx_description
1 polymer ?
#
loop_
_entity_poly.entity_id
_entity_poly.type
_entity_poly.pdbx_seq_one_letter_code
_entity_poly.pdbx_strand_id
1 'polypeptide(L)'
;MDEQMLAREFTAAVRAEPPLGFDPDEVVTRVARRRHRRRTILLACAGVVIAAAAAVAIPVTRPVPGVPVQPAAPPRPSPPAGERWWPPGTGELPQPTDARIGARAPQIAEHLEAVLPEMLPPGEPIRRDSLTTGHFGGIMPTSQRGVGITEHGGPEDTGYYLAVDVYVPTNPVKRFQPRQLCAAMKTQISPSTTCRYTAVGTSGILMTSEADTTDREGTLQHSITVTDFRADGSYVVVHLGGTIGVTGPLPLTAEELATLAQDPGLNF
;
A
#
# COMPACT_ATOMS: atom_id res chain seq x y z
N MET A 1 -57.53 -19.07 17.53
CA MET A 1 -56.36 -19.77 16.97
C MET A 1 -55.50 -20.15 18.17
N ASP A 2 -55.27 -21.44 18.37
CA ASP A 2 -54.74 -22.00 19.62
C ASP A 2 -53.20 -21.98 19.61
N GLU A 3 -52.60 -21.28 20.58
CA GLU A 3 -51.14 -21.19 20.73
C GLU A 3 -50.49 -22.57 20.91
N GLN A 4 -51.21 -23.54 21.47
CA GLN A 4 -50.71 -24.90 21.63
C GLN A 4 -50.57 -25.65 20.31
N MET A 5 -51.40 -25.31 19.33
CA MET A 5 -51.35 -25.89 17.99
C MET A 5 -50.15 -25.34 17.21
N LEU A 6 -49.91 -24.03 17.29
CA LEU A 6 -48.73 -23.38 16.72
C LEU A 6 -47.43 -23.94 17.32
N ALA A 7 -47.38 -24.12 18.64
CA ALA A 7 -46.20 -24.69 19.30
C ALA A 7 -45.92 -26.14 18.85
N ARG A 8 -46.97 -26.94 18.62
CA ARG A 8 -46.83 -28.31 18.10
C ARG A 8 -46.34 -28.34 16.65
N GLU A 9 -46.88 -27.49 15.78
CA GLU A 9 -46.46 -27.45 14.38
C GLU A 9 -45.01 -27.00 14.23
N PHE A 10 -44.57 -25.98 14.99
CA PHE A 10 -43.16 -25.56 15.01
C PHE A 10 -42.24 -26.67 15.53
N THR A 11 -42.64 -27.38 16.59
CA THR A 11 -41.83 -28.48 17.14
C THR A 11 -41.72 -29.66 16.16
N ALA A 12 -42.78 -29.93 15.39
CA ALA A 12 -42.79 -30.98 14.37
C ALA A 12 -41.91 -30.61 13.18
N ALA A 13 -41.93 -29.35 12.73
CA ALA A 13 -41.09 -28.86 11.64
C ALA A 13 -39.59 -28.92 12.00
N VAL A 14 -39.20 -28.48 13.20
CA VAL A 14 -37.80 -28.47 13.64
C VAL A 14 -37.20 -29.87 13.82
N ARG A 15 -38.03 -30.88 14.12
CA ARG A 15 -37.55 -32.28 14.28
C ARG A 15 -37.36 -33.03 12.96
N ALA A 16 -37.97 -32.56 11.87
CA ALA A 16 -37.89 -33.21 10.57
C ALA A 16 -36.70 -32.74 9.73
N GLU A 17 -36.02 -31.67 10.15
CA GLU A 17 -34.83 -31.20 9.44
C GLU A 17 -33.60 -32.04 9.85
N PRO A 18 -32.89 -32.65 8.89
CA PRO A 18 -31.58 -33.24 9.16
C PRO A 18 -30.68 -32.14 9.71
N PRO A 19 -29.81 -32.43 10.70
CA PRO A 19 -28.93 -31.42 11.27
C PRO A 19 -28.19 -30.75 10.13
N LEU A 20 -28.49 -29.48 9.89
CA LEU A 20 -27.73 -28.64 8.99
C LEU A 20 -26.30 -28.77 9.50
N GLY A 21 -25.41 -29.40 8.71
CA GLY A 21 -24.00 -29.61 9.04
C GLY A 21 -23.21 -28.31 9.11
N PHE A 22 -23.86 -27.26 9.59
CA PHE A 22 -23.36 -25.94 9.86
C PHE A 22 -22.57 -26.03 11.16
N ASP A 23 -21.29 -26.32 11.01
CA ASP A 23 -20.32 -26.14 12.06
C ASP A 23 -19.95 -24.64 12.10
N PRO A 24 -20.41 -23.87 13.11
CA PRO A 24 -20.06 -22.46 13.23
C PRO A 24 -18.55 -22.25 13.37
N ASP A 25 -17.82 -23.21 13.93
CA ASP A 25 -16.36 -23.16 14.00
C ASP A 25 -15.74 -23.38 12.63
N GLU A 26 -16.35 -24.20 11.77
CA GLU A 26 -15.94 -24.31 10.37
C GLU A 26 -16.15 -23.00 9.61
N VAL A 27 -17.27 -22.30 9.82
CA VAL A 27 -17.52 -21.00 9.17
C VAL A 27 -16.54 -19.95 9.66
N VAL A 28 -16.31 -19.85 10.98
CA VAL A 28 -15.33 -18.92 11.56
C VAL A 28 -13.92 -19.26 11.11
N THR A 29 -13.54 -20.54 11.08
CA THR A 29 -12.21 -20.96 10.60
C THR A 29 -12.05 -20.77 9.10
N ARG A 30 -13.10 -20.94 8.29
CA ARG A 30 -13.08 -20.69 6.84
C ARG A 30 -12.97 -19.20 6.55
N VAL A 31 -13.68 -18.34 7.28
CA VAL A 31 -13.54 -16.87 7.18
C VAL A 31 -12.17 -16.41 7.67
N ALA A 32 -11.68 -16.94 8.80
CA ALA A 32 -10.36 -16.65 9.33
C ALA A 32 -9.26 -17.10 8.36
N ARG A 33 -9.36 -18.30 7.77
CA ARG A 33 -8.43 -18.79 6.73
C ARG A 33 -8.49 -17.92 5.47
N ARG A 34 -9.66 -17.48 5.02
CA ARG A 34 -9.80 -16.60 3.84
C ARG A 34 -9.18 -15.22 4.10
N ARG A 35 -9.40 -14.66 5.30
CA ARG A 35 -8.76 -13.41 5.75
C ARG A 35 -7.24 -13.55 5.91
N HIS A 36 -6.77 -14.71 6.40
CA HIS A 36 -5.35 -14.99 6.53
C HIS A 36 -4.69 -15.19 5.16
N ARG A 37 -5.38 -15.81 4.19
CA ARG A 37 -4.91 -15.98 2.80
C ARG A 37 -4.75 -14.65 2.07
N ARG A 38 -5.71 -13.72 2.21
CA ARG A 38 -5.59 -12.36 1.68
C ARG A 38 -4.43 -11.60 2.32
N ARG A 39 -4.25 -11.77 3.63
CA ARG A 39 -3.06 -11.29 4.33
C ARG A 39 -1.78 -11.92 3.80
N THR A 40 -1.74 -13.20 3.43
CA THR A 40 -0.50 -13.87 2.99
C THR A 40 0.00 -13.37 1.63
N ILE A 41 -0.89 -12.87 0.75
CA ILE A 41 -0.49 -12.26 -0.53
C ILE A 41 0.13 -10.87 -0.30
N LEU A 42 -0.28 -10.16 0.75
CA LEU A 42 0.32 -8.87 1.17
C LEU A 42 1.46 -9.00 2.21
N LEU A 43 1.57 -10.12 2.93
CA LEU A 43 2.48 -10.36 4.07
C LEU A 43 3.46 -11.52 3.86
N ALA A 44 3.82 -11.86 2.63
CA ALA A 44 4.96 -12.73 2.38
C ALA A 44 6.22 -11.87 2.24
N CYS A 45 6.89 -11.56 3.36
CA CYS A 45 8.36 -11.66 3.50
C CYS A 45 8.86 -11.04 4.82
N ALA A 46 9.60 -11.84 5.58
CA ALA A 46 10.29 -11.48 6.82
C ALA A 46 11.59 -10.70 6.53
N GLY A 47 12.03 -9.93 7.53
CA GLY A 47 12.94 -8.80 7.41
C GLY A 47 14.34 -9.07 6.87
N VAL A 48 14.84 -8.11 6.08
CA VAL A 48 16.22 -8.05 5.61
C VAL A 48 16.94 -6.86 6.26
N VAL A 49 17.98 -7.16 7.04
CA VAL A 49 18.86 -6.16 7.65
C VAL A 49 19.90 -5.72 6.61
N ILE A 50 19.65 -4.63 5.90
CA ILE A 50 20.68 -3.94 5.10
C ILE A 50 21.60 -3.17 6.07
N ALA A 51 22.90 -3.52 6.11
CA ALA A 51 23.93 -2.77 6.81
C ALA A 51 24.49 -1.68 5.88
N ALA A 52 24.36 -0.41 6.26
CA ALA A 52 24.90 0.72 5.51
C ALA A 52 26.15 1.25 6.22
N ALA A 53 27.33 1.07 5.62
CA ALA A 53 28.56 1.70 6.04
C ALA A 53 28.67 3.08 5.36
N ALA A 54 28.58 4.15 6.15
CA ALA A 54 28.80 5.52 5.67
C ALA A 54 30.09 6.06 6.30
N ALA A 55 31.16 6.16 5.51
CA ALA A 55 32.36 6.90 5.86
C ALA A 55 32.14 8.38 5.50
N VAL A 56 32.01 9.24 6.50
CA VAL A 56 31.94 10.70 6.31
C VAL A 56 33.32 11.28 6.66
N ALA A 57 34.03 11.79 5.67
CA ALA A 57 35.21 12.63 5.86
C ALA A 57 34.77 14.09 5.97
N ILE A 58 34.92 14.70 7.14
CA ILE A 58 34.71 16.13 7.37
C ILE A 58 36.07 16.84 7.27
N PRO A 59 36.30 17.70 6.26
CA PRO A 59 37.51 18.52 6.25
C PRO A 59 37.33 19.74 7.17
N VAL A 60 38.19 19.85 8.17
CA VAL A 60 38.32 21.04 9.03
C VAL A 60 39.26 22.03 8.32
N THR A 61 38.75 23.16 7.86
CA THR A 61 39.57 24.22 7.25
C THR A 61 39.87 25.33 8.26
N ARG A 62 41.16 25.63 8.46
CA ARG A 62 41.64 26.83 9.15
C ARG A 62 41.72 28.01 8.15
N PRO A 63 41.39 29.24 8.56
CA PRO A 63 41.47 30.40 7.67
C PRO A 63 42.92 30.83 7.47
N VAL A 64 43.39 30.81 6.23
CA VAL A 64 44.65 31.45 5.79
C VAL A 64 44.27 32.77 5.10
N PRO A 65 44.84 33.92 5.50
CA PRO A 65 44.58 35.18 4.82
C PRO A 65 45.31 35.23 3.47
N GLY A 66 44.60 35.51 2.37
CA GLY A 66 45.21 35.83 1.08
C GLY A 66 45.04 34.82 -0.05
N VAL A 67 44.09 33.88 0.03
CA VAL A 67 43.80 32.98 -1.10
C VAL A 67 42.91 33.69 -2.13
N PRO A 68 43.28 33.75 -3.42
CA PRO A 68 42.44 34.30 -4.47
C PRO A 68 41.08 33.60 -4.47
N VAL A 69 40.01 34.38 -4.65
CA VAL A 69 38.62 33.88 -4.69
C VAL A 69 38.52 32.83 -5.80
N GLN A 70 38.58 31.57 -5.39
CA GLN A 70 38.42 30.45 -6.31
C GLN A 70 36.97 30.48 -6.81
N PRO A 71 36.72 30.44 -8.13
CA PRO A 71 35.37 30.43 -8.67
C PRO A 71 34.55 29.35 -7.96
N ALA A 72 33.32 29.71 -7.54
CA ALA A 72 32.43 28.76 -6.88
C ALA A 72 32.34 27.50 -7.76
N ALA A 73 32.71 26.36 -7.18
CA ALA A 73 32.62 25.09 -7.89
C ALA A 73 31.18 24.91 -8.39
N PRO A 74 30.98 24.39 -9.61
CA PRO A 74 29.66 24.17 -10.15
C PRO A 74 28.82 23.34 -9.16
N PRO A 75 27.52 23.64 -9.01
CA PRO A 75 26.66 22.91 -8.08
C PRO A 75 26.72 21.42 -8.43
N ARG A 76 26.98 20.58 -7.42
CA ARG A 76 26.97 19.13 -7.62
C ARG A 76 25.56 18.72 -8.08
N PRO A 77 25.45 17.90 -9.13
CA PRO A 77 24.15 17.41 -9.58
C PRO A 77 23.48 16.66 -8.43
N SER A 78 22.20 16.94 -8.22
CA SER A 78 21.41 16.22 -7.23
C SER A 78 21.28 14.75 -7.64
N PRO A 79 21.31 13.80 -6.68
CA PRO A 79 21.14 12.40 -7.01
C PRO A 79 19.76 12.13 -7.63
N PRO A 80 19.65 11.15 -8.56
CA PRO A 80 18.37 10.73 -9.12
C PRO A 80 17.37 10.36 -8.02
N ALA A 81 16.08 10.49 -8.31
CA ALA A 81 15.02 10.28 -7.31
C ALA A 81 15.09 8.91 -6.62
N GLY A 82 15.35 7.83 -7.37
CA GLY A 82 15.49 6.49 -6.80
C GLY A 82 16.73 6.28 -5.91
N GLU A 83 17.72 7.17 -5.96
CA GLU A 83 18.95 7.13 -5.15
C GLU A 83 18.88 8.03 -3.91
N ARG A 84 17.85 8.87 -3.81
CA ARG A 84 17.64 9.70 -2.62
C ARG A 84 17.22 8.84 -1.43
N TRP A 85 17.77 9.17 -0.28
CA TRP A 85 17.42 8.53 0.98
C TRP A 85 16.10 9.08 1.49
N TRP A 86 15.18 8.17 1.80
CA TRP A 86 13.90 8.48 2.43
C TRP A 86 13.81 7.80 3.81
N PRO A 87 13.23 8.46 4.83
CA PRO A 87 12.81 9.87 4.84
C PRO A 87 14.00 10.86 4.67
N PRO A 88 13.72 12.12 4.29
CA PRO A 88 14.75 13.14 4.25
C PRO A 88 15.23 13.47 5.68
N GLY A 89 16.55 13.64 5.84
CA GLY A 89 17.16 13.91 7.15
C GLY A 89 17.44 12.65 7.99
N THR A 90 18.09 12.84 9.13
CA THR A 90 18.47 11.78 10.08
C THR A 90 17.76 11.91 11.43
N GLY A 91 16.82 12.85 11.53
CA GLY A 91 16.07 13.10 12.76
C GLY A 91 14.97 12.07 13.00
N GLU A 92 14.44 12.06 14.22
CA GLU A 92 13.21 11.35 14.52
C GLU A 92 12.04 11.99 13.76
N LEU A 93 11.24 11.14 13.12
CA LEU A 93 10.01 11.58 12.50
C LEU A 93 8.87 11.60 13.52
N PRO A 94 8.07 12.69 13.59
CA PRO A 94 6.86 12.70 14.37
C PRO A 94 5.95 11.53 13.98
N GLN A 95 5.52 10.75 14.97
CA GLN A 95 4.64 9.60 14.76
C GLN A 95 3.21 9.98 15.14
N PRO A 96 2.21 9.82 14.24
CA PRO A 96 0.83 9.96 14.65
C PRO A 96 0.48 8.85 15.64
N THR A 97 -0.33 9.19 16.65
CA THR A 97 -0.84 8.22 17.61
C THR A 97 -1.88 7.31 16.96
N ASP A 98 -2.09 6.11 17.52
CA ASP A 98 -3.14 5.20 17.00
C ASP A 98 -4.53 5.85 17.04
N ALA A 99 -4.79 6.71 18.02
CA ALA A 99 -6.00 7.51 18.10
C ALA A 99 -6.12 8.50 16.93
N ARG A 100 -5.03 9.16 16.52
CA ARG A 100 -5.03 10.06 15.36
C ARG A 100 -5.25 9.29 14.06
N ILE A 101 -4.60 8.14 13.89
CA ILE A 101 -4.78 7.27 12.72
C ILE A 101 -6.23 6.79 12.64
N GLY A 102 -6.78 6.29 13.75
CA GLY A 102 -8.17 5.84 13.83
C GLY A 102 -9.18 6.95 13.54
N ALA A 103 -8.94 8.17 14.02
CA ALA A 103 -9.78 9.32 13.73
C ALA A 103 -9.70 9.79 12.26
N ARG A 104 -8.53 9.62 11.62
CA ARG A 104 -8.32 10.04 10.23
C ARG A 104 -8.84 9.03 9.21
N ALA A 105 -8.87 7.75 9.54
CA ALA A 105 -9.32 6.67 8.66
C ALA A 105 -10.69 6.88 8.00
N PRO A 106 -11.79 7.23 8.71
CA PRO A 106 -13.07 7.48 8.06
C PRO A 106 -13.02 8.67 7.09
N GLN A 107 -12.25 9.71 7.40
CA GLN A 107 -12.11 10.90 6.54
C GLN A 107 -11.37 10.56 5.24
N ILE A 108 -10.33 9.72 5.31
CA ILE A 108 -9.63 9.21 4.13
C ILE A 108 -10.59 8.35 3.29
N ALA A 109 -11.39 7.51 3.94
CA ALA A 109 -12.34 6.64 3.26
C ALA A 109 -13.42 7.44 2.53
N GLU A 110 -14.04 8.43 3.19
CA GLU A 110 -15.03 9.34 2.60
C GLU A 110 -14.43 10.14 1.43
N HIS A 111 -13.19 10.60 1.58
CA HIS A 111 -12.48 11.32 0.51
C HIS A 111 -12.28 10.44 -0.73
N LEU A 112 -11.84 9.20 -0.55
CA LEU A 112 -11.68 8.25 -1.67
C LEU A 112 -13.02 7.87 -2.31
N GLU A 113 -14.08 7.71 -1.51
CA GLU A 113 -15.44 7.49 -2.01
C GLU A 113 -15.92 8.61 -2.94
N ALA A 114 -15.47 9.85 -2.70
CA ALA A 114 -15.79 10.99 -3.54
C ALA A 114 -14.92 11.06 -4.81
N VAL A 115 -13.62 10.77 -4.71
CA VAL A 115 -12.66 10.95 -5.80
C VAL A 115 -12.67 9.78 -6.80
N LEU A 116 -12.80 8.54 -6.34
CA LEU A 116 -12.65 7.35 -7.19
C LEU A 116 -13.69 7.25 -8.32
N PRO A 117 -14.97 7.59 -8.11
CA PRO A 117 -15.96 7.60 -9.19
C PRO A 117 -15.64 8.59 -10.32
N GLU A 118 -14.88 9.65 -10.05
CA GLU A 118 -14.46 10.63 -11.06
C GLU A 118 -13.27 10.13 -11.90
N MET A 119 -12.47 9.22 -11.33
CA MET A 119 -11.29 8.64 -11.99
C MET A 119 -11.63 7.41 -12.81
N LEU A 120 -12.64 6.64 -12.41
CA LEU A 120 -12.97 5.35 -13.00
C LEU A 120 -13.95 5.49 -14.19
N PRO A 121 -13.94 4.52 -15.13
CA PRO A 121 -14.86 4.52 -16.25
C PRO A 121 -16.33 4.60 -15.78
N PRO A 122 -17.19 5.39 -16.46
CA PRO A 122 -18.57 5.56 -16.05
C PRO A 122 -19.33 4.23 -16.13
N GLY A 123 -20.08 3.92 -15.07
CA GLY A 123 -20.95 2.73 -15.01
C GLY A 123 -20.28 1.46 -14.47
N GLU A 124 -19.00 1.51 -14.09
CA GLU A 124 -18.39 0.42 -13.33
C GLU A 124 -18.80 0.50 -11.86
N PRO A 125 -19.49 -0.52 -11.31
CA PRO A 125 -19.78 -0.54 -9.89
C PRO A 125 -18.47 -0.73 -9.12
N ILE A 126 -18.20 0.20 -8.21
CA ILE A 126 -17.08 0.09 -7.27
C ILE A 126 -17.66 -0.39 -5.96
N ARG A 127 -17.10 -1.48 -5.43
CA ARG A 127 -17.48 -1.98 -4.13
C ARG A 127 -16.30 -1.93 -3.18
N ARG A 128 -16.44 -1.13 -2.12
CA ARG A 128 -15.54 -1.20 -0.97
C ARG A 128 -15.66 -2.57 -0.30
N ASP A 129 -14.55 -3.30 -0.30
CA ASP A 129 -14.46 -4.62 0.33
C ASP A 129 -13.92 -4.51 1.76
N SER A 130 -12.99 -3.58 2.01
CA SER A 130 -12.47 -3.37 3.35
C SER A 130 -11.97 -1.95 3.62
N LEU A 131 -12.11 -1.54 4.88
CA LEU A 131 -11.42 -0.41 5.51
C LEU A 131 -10.70 -0.97 6.74
N THR A 132 -9.38 -0.86 6.76
CA THR A 132 -8.56 -1.39 7.85
C THR A 132 -7.65 -0.32 8.42
N THR A 133 -7.47 -0.34 9.74
CA THR A 133 -6.51 0.50 10.45
C THR A 133 -5.64 -0.38 11.33
N GLY A 134 -4.37 -0.03 11.49
CA GLY A 134 -3.50 -0.69 12.45
C GLY A 134 -2.08 -0.83 11.94
N HIS A 135 -1.41 -1.89 12.40
CA HIS A 135 -0.03 -2.20 12.02
C HIS A 135 -0.01 -3.09 10.78
N PHE A 136 0.75 -2.66 9.78
CA PHE A 136 0.95 -3.38 8.54
C PHE A 136 2.41 -3.83 8.44
N GLY A 137 2.58 -5.07 8.00
CA GLY A 137 3.86 -5.60 7.53
C GLY A 137 3.87 -5.62 6.00
N GLY A 138 5.05 -5.68 5.40
CA GLY A 138 5.22 -5.73 3.96
C GLY A 138 6.70 -5.66 3.56
N ILE A 139 6.96 -5.48 2.26
CA ILE A 139 8.33 -5.42 1.69
C ILE A 139 9.11 -4.18 2.17
N MET A 140 8.39 -3.18 2.68
CA MET A 140 9.03 -1.98 3.23
C MET A 140 9.93 -2.35 4.43
N PRO A 141 11.10 -1.71 4.55
CA PRO A 141 12.08 -2.03 5.59
C PRO A 141 11.68 -1.56 7.00
N THR A 142 10.46 -1.08 7.18
CA THR A 142 9.94 -0.55 8.44
C THR A 142 8.57 -1.11 8.74
N SER A 143 8.28 -1.41 10.00
CA SER A 143 6.90 -1.59 10.47
C SER A 143 6.10 -0.30 10.25
N GLN A 144 4.84 -0.47 9.91
CA GLN A 144 4.00 0.61 9.40
C GLN A 144 2.74 0.69 10.24
N ARG A 145 2.24 1.90 10.44
CA ARG A 145 0.86 2.12 10.89
C ARG A 145 0.12 2.89 9.83
N GLY A 146 -1.14 2.56 9.60
CA GLY A 146 -1.84 3.20 8.51
C GLY A 146 -3.33 2.93 8.43
N VAL A 147 -3.85 3.33 7.28
CA VAL A 147 -5.20 3.06 6.81
C VAL A 147 -5.06 2.37 5.47
N GLY A 148 -5.72 1.23 5.30
CA GLY A 148 -5.77 0.50 4.04
C GLY A 148 -7.21 0.31 3.59
N ILE A 149 -7.49 0.70 2.34
CA ILE A 149 -8.80 0.61 1.71
C ILE A 149 -8.65 -0.25 0.47
N THR A 150 -9.52 -1.23 0.32
CA THR A 150 -9.53 -2.11 -0.86
C THR A 150 -10.90 -2.12 -1.49
N GLU A 151 -10.91 -1.93 -2.80
CA GLU A 151 -12.09 -1.91 -3.65
C GLU A 151 -11.91 -2.90 -4.79
N HIS A 152 -13.02 -3.50 -5.22
CA HIS A 152 -13.04 -4.38 -6.39
C HIS A 152 -13.98 -3.77 -7.43
N GLY A 153 -13.63 -3.97 -8.70
CA GLY A 153 -14.42 -3.52 -9.83
C GLY A 153 -14.28 -4.43 -11.04
N GLY A 154 -15.03 -4.10 -12.09
CA GLY A 154 -15.14 -4.87 -13.33
C GLY A 154 -16.26 -5.93 -13.32
N PRO A 155 -16.37 -6.73 -14.39
CA PRO A 155 -17.42 -7.73 -14.52
C PRO A 155 -17.40 -8.71 -13.34
N GLU A 156 -18.56 -8.91 -12.72
CA GLU A 156 -18.77 -9.89 -11.64
C GLU A 156 -17.85 -9.71 -10.41
N ASP A 157 -17.41 -8.49 -10.09
CA ASP A 157 -16.51 -8.17 -8.97
C ASP A 157 -15.12 -8.86 -9.05
N THR A 158 -14.70 -9.33 -10.24
CA THR A 158 -13.44 -10.09 -10.42
C THR A 158 -12.42 -9.42 -11.33
N GLY A 159 -12.75 -8.26 -11.89
CA GLY A 159 -11.95 -7.68 -12.95
C GLY A 159 -10.62 -7.12 -12.46
N TYR A 160 -10.68 -6.28 -11.44
CA TYR A 160 -9.52 -5.67 -10.83
C TYR A 160 -9.76 -5.39 -9.35
N TYR A 161 -8.68 -5.12 -8.63
CA TYR A 161 -8.72 -4.56 -7.29
C TYR A 161 -7.85 -3.31 -7.22
N LEU A 162 -8.38 -2.29 -6.56
CA LEU A 162 -7.68 -1.06 -6.21
C LEU A 162 -7.47 -1.05 -4.70
N ALA A 163 -6.23 -0.92 -4.26
CA ALA A 163 -5.89 -0.70 -2.87
C ALA A 163 -5.23 0.66 -2.70
N VAL A 164 -5.72 1.44 -1.75
CA VAL A 164 -5.10 2.71 -1.34
C VAL A 164 -4.72 2.58 0.12
N ASP A 165 -3.43 2.65 0.38
CA ASP A 165 -2.88 2.60 1.72
C ASP A 165 -2.13 3.88 2.06
N VAL A 166 -2.41 4.44 3.23
CA VAL A 166 -1.71 5.61 3.78
C VAL A 166 -0.95 5.17 5.02
N TYR A 167 0.38 5.30 4.99
CA TYR A 167 1.26 4.78 6.03
C TYR A 167 2.15 5.84 6.66
N VAL A 168 2.45 5.64 7.95
CA VAL A 168 3.59 6.26 8.63
C VAL A 168 4.50 5.16 9.19
N PRO A 169 5.82 5.20 8.92
CA PRO A 169 6.78 4.24 9.46
C PRO A 169 6.91 4.42 10.96
N THR A 170 6.89 3.34 11.74
CA THR A 170 7.11 3.42 13.18
C THR A 170 8.57 3.76 13.53
N ASN A 171 8.80 4.56 14.57
CA ASN A 171 10.14 4.88 15.08
C ASN A 171 10.79 3.63 15.74
N PRO A 172 12.08 3.30 15.46
CA PRO A 172 13.00 4.00 14.54
C PRO A 172 12.75 3.72 13.06
N VAL A 173 12.71 4.80 12.28
CA VAL A 173 12.58 4.72 10.82
C VAL A 173 13.93 4.38 10.22
N LYS A 174 14.06 3.16 9.71
CA LYS A 174 15.24 2.77 8.94
C LYS A 174 15.16 3.42 7.57
N ARG A 175 16.07 4.36 7.30
CA ARG A 175 16.18 5.03 6.00
C ARG A 175 16.53 4.02 4.92
N PHE A 176 15.97 4.20 3.73
CA PHE A 176 16.26 3.40 2.56
C PHE A 176 16.24 4.26 1.30
N GLN A 177 16.74 3.72 0.20
CA GLN A 177 16.59 4.31 -1.13
C GLN A 177 15.47 3.57 -1.87
N PRO A 178 14.52 4.24 -2.56
CA PRO A 178 13.48 3.55 -3.33
C PRO A 178 14.01 2.52 -4.32
N ARG A 179 15.22 2.70 -4.87
CA ARG A 179 15.87 1.67 -5.70
C ARG A 179 16.15 0.35 -4.98
N GLN A 180 16.43 0.40 -3.68
CA GLN A 180 16.65 -0.80 -2.86
C GLN A 180 15.32 -1.55 -2.67
N LEU A 181 14.22 -0.80 -2.48
CA LEU A 181 12.89 -1.37 -2.43
C LEU A 181 12.52 -2.06 -3.76
N CYS A 182 12.75 -1.39 -4.89
CA CYS A 182 12.54 -1.99 -6.20
C CYS A 182 13.37 -3.28 -6.40
N ALA A 183 14.64 -3.27 -5.99
CA ALA A 183 15.48 -4.48 -6.04
C ALA A 183 14.88 -5.62 -5.20
N ALA A 184 14.36 -5.31 -4.00
CA ALA A 184 13.66 -6.29 -3.17
C ALA A 184 12.39 -6.81 -3.85
N MET A 185 11.57 -5.94 -4.48
CA MET A 185 10.39 -6.35 -5.23
C MET A 185 10.74 -7.31 -6.38
N LYS A 186 11.83 -7.04 -7.11
CA LYS A 186 12.31 -7.94 -8.17
C LYS A 186 12.65 -9.34 -7.65
N THR A 187 13.21 -9.43 -6.46
CA THR A 187 13.57 -10.71 -5.84
C THR A 187 12.39 -11.41 -5.18
N GLN A 188 11.48 -10.67 -4.56
CA GLN A 188 10.43 -11.22 -3.70
C GLN A 188 9.07 -11.37 -4.40
N ILE A 189 8.72 -10.46 -5.30
CA ILE A 189 7.44 -10.48 -6.03
C ILE A 189 7.63 -11.13 -7.39
N SER A 190 8.40 -10.48 -8.27
CA SER A 190 8.58 -10.95 -9.63
C SER A 190 9.82 -10.35 -10.28
N PRO A 191 10.67 -11.14 -10.95
CA PRO A 191 11.82 -10.62 -11.68
C PRO A 191 11.43 -9.70 -12.84
N SER A 192 10.18 -9.74 -13.32
CA SER A 192 9.65 -8.81 -14.33
C SER A 192 9.38 -7.40 -13.80
N THR A 193 9.45 -7.19 -12.47
CA THR A 193 9.15 -5.89 -11.86
C THR A 193 10.02 -4.80 -12.47
N THR A 194 9.40 -3.76 -13.02
CA THR A 194 10.08 -2.53 -13.45
C THR A 194 9.75 -1.41 -12.48
N CYS A 195 10.65 -0.43 -12.33
CA CYS A 195 10.41 0.73 -11.48
C CYS A 195 10.89 2.02 -12.14
N ARG A 196 10.10 3.08 -12.03
CA ARG A 196 10.39 4.44 -12.46
C ARG A 196 10.32 5.36 -11.25
N TYR A 197 11.14 6.42 -11.24
CA TYR A 197 11.23 7.34 -10.11
C TYR A 197 11.16 8.78 -10.58
N THR A 198 10.32 9.58 -9.92
CA THR A 198 10.16 11.00 -10.22
C THR A 198 10.31 11.81 -8.93
N ALA A 199 10.95 12.98 -9.03
CA ALA A 199 10.99 13.93 -7.92
C ALA A 199 9.62 14.59 -7.74
N VAL A 200 9.14 14.68 -6.51
CA VAL A 200 7.87 15.38 -6.19
C VAL A 200 8.17 16.47 -5.17
N GLY A 201 7.85 17.72 -5.50
CA GLY A 201 8.17 18.86 -4.65
C GLY A 201 9.67 18.94 -4.30
N THR A 202 9.98 19.36 -3.07
CA THR A 202 11.36 19.59 -2.62
C THR A 202 12.08 18.34 -2.17
N SER A 203 11.37 17.36 -1.61
CA SER A 203 11.98 16.16 -1.01
C SER A 203 11.15 14.88 -1.17
N GLY A 204 9.99 14.98 -1.83
CA GLY A 204 9.18 13.82 -2.16
C GLY A 204 9.79 12.99 -3.29
N ILE A 205 9.43 11.71 -3.32
CA ILE A 205 9.81 10.76 -4.35
C ILE A 205 8.57 9.96 -4.74
N LEU A 206 8.18 10.03 -6.00
CA LEU A 206 7.20 9.11 -6.56
C LEU A 206 7.94 7.91 -7.14
N MET A 207 7.54 6.71 -6.73
CA MET A 207 7.99 5.46 -7.33
C MET A 207 6.79 4.77 -8.00
N THR A 208 6.87 4.54 -9.29
CA THR A 208 5.93 3.69 -10.01
C THR A 208 6.60 2.35 -10.26
N SER A 209 5.97 1.25 -9.87
CA SER A 209 6.40 -0.09 -10.23
C SER A 209 5.30 -0.85 -10.94
N GLU A 210 5.71 -1.64 -11.93
CA GLU A 210 4.81 -2.50 -12.72
C GLU A 210 5.36 -3.91 -12.66
N ALA A 211 4.50 -4.89 -12.46
CA ALA A 211 4.90 -6.29 -12.39
C ALA A 211 3.83 -7.21 -12.98
N ASP A 212 4.30 -8.19 -13.74
CA ASP A 212 3.53 -9.35 -14.13
C ASP A 212 3.83 -10.50 -13.17
N THR A 213 2.79 -11.07 -12.58
CA THR A 213 2.88 -12.24 -11.69
C THR A 213 1.96 -13.33 -12.22
N THR A 214 2.21 -14.57 -11.79
CA THR A 214 1.33 -15.69 -12.11
C THR A 214 0.76 -16.23 -10.80
N ASP A 215 -0.55 -16.36 -10.73
CA ASP A 215 -1.20 -16.97 -9.57
C ASP A 215 -0.93 -18.49 -9.51
N ARG A 216 -1.52 -19.16 -8.52
CA ARG A 216 -1.32 -20.62 -8.35
C ARG A 216 -1.97 -21.46 -9.46
N GLU A 217 -2.92 -20.89 -10.19
CA GLU A 217 -3.67 -21.55 -11.26
C GLU A 217 -2.99 -21.33 -12.62
N GLY A 218 -1.90 -20.57 -12.66
CA GLY A 218 -1.20 -20.24 -13.91
C GLY A 218 -1.74 -18.99 -14.58
N THR A 219 -2.66 -18.25 -13.94
CA THR A 219 -3.26 -17.05 -14.51
C THR A 219 -2.32 -15.87 -14.37
N LEU A 220 -2.09 -15.18 -15.49
CA LEU A 220 -1.24 -14.01 -15.53
C LEU A 220 -1.98 -12.80 -14.94
N GLN A 221 -1.35 -12.16 -13.96
CA GLN A 221 -1.83 -10.97 -13.27
C GLN A 221 -0.91 -9.81 -13.60
N HIS A 222 -1.49 -8.68 -14.00
CA HIS A 222 -0.76 -7.43 -14.17
C HIS A 222 -1.04 -6.51 -13.00
N SER A 223 -0.02 -5.82 -12.51
CA SER A 223 -0.18 -4.85 -11.43
C SER A 223 0.66 -3.61 -11.64
N ILE A 224 0.08 -2.47 -11.27
CA ILE A 224 0.72 -1.16 -11.22
C ILE A 224 0.64 -0.68 -9.77
N THR A 225 1.78 -0.33 -9.19
CA THR A 225 1.87 0.25 -7.86
C THR A 225 2.53 1.61 -7.94
N VAL A 226 1.88 2.64 -7.41
CA VAL A 226 2.48 3.96 -7.24
C VAL A 226 2.67 4.24 -5.76
N THR A 227 3.87 4.59 -5.36
CA THR A 227 4.22 4.99 -4.00
C THR A 227 4.71 6.42 -3.96
N ASP A 228 3.99 7.30 -3.27
CA ASP A 228 4.41 8.67 -2.98
C ASP A 228 5.11 8.72 -1.62
N PHE A 229 6.45 8.77 -1.63
CA PHE A 229 7.29 8.94 -0.44
C PHE A 229 7.37 10.41 -0.07
N ARG A 230 6.66 10.83 0.97
CA ARG A 230 6.49 12.25 1.31
C ARG A 230 7.61 12.78 2.21
N ALA A 231 7.77 14.10 2.19
CA ALA A 231 8.81 14.82 2.94
C ALA A 231 8.67 14.67 4.47
N ASP A 232 7.44 14.55 4.94
CA ASP A 232 7.09 14.39 6.35
C ASP A 232 7.35 12.98 6.89
N GLY A 233 7.81 12.07 6.04
CA GLY A 233 8.06 10.69 6.39
C GLY A 233 6.84 9.78 6.34
N SER A 234 5.67 10.28 5.90
CA SER A 234 4.55 9.44 5.50
C SER A 234 4.71 8.97 4.06
N TYR A 235 3.97 7.95 3.66
CA TYR A 235 3.87 7.59 2.25
C TYR A 235 2.50 7.01 1.93
N VAL A 236 2.09 7.19 0.68
CA VAL A 236 0.85 6.65 0.13
C VAL A 236 1.19 5.62 -0.91
N VAL A 237 0.59 4.43 -0.80
CA VAL A 237 0.68 3.35 -1.78
C VAL A 237 -0.67 3.22 -2.45
N VAL A 238 -0.71 3.41 -3.76
CA VAL A 238 -1.86 3.10 -4.60
C VAL A 238 -1.49 1.90 -5.44
N HIS A 239 -2.24 0.82 -5.32
CA HIS A 239 -2.00 -0.43 -6.02
C HIS A 239 -3.23 -0.83 -6.83
N LEU A 240 -3.04 -1.05 -8.12
CA LEU A 240 -4.06 -1.57 -9.02
C LEU A 240 -3.57 -2.89 -9.60
N GLY A 241 -4.36 -3.95 -9.43
CA GLY A 241 -4.06 -5.27 -9.98
C GLY A 241 -5.26 -5.87 -10.69
N GLY A 242 -5.02 -6.65 -11.73
CA GLY A 242 -6.07 -7.30 -12.50
C GLY A 242 -5.55 -8.49 -13.32
N THR A 243 -6.48 -9.31 -13.78
CA THR A 243 -6.15 -10.55 -14.51
C THR A 243 -6.03 -10.26 -16.01
N ILE A 244 -4.86 -10.53 -16.60
CA ILE A 244 -4.63 -10.31 -18.03
C ILE A 244 -5.51 -11.26 -18.85
N GLY A 245 -6.26 -10.71 -19.81
CA GLY A 245 -7.09 -11.48 -20.74
C GLY A 245 -8.47 -11.86 -20.19
N VAL A 246 -8.73 -11.62 -18.90
CA VAL A 246 -10.08 -11.68 -18.31
C VAL A 246 -10.71 -10.29 -18.35
N THR A 247 -9.94 -9.27 -17.97
CA THR A 247 -10.34 -7.88 -18.17
C THR A 247 -9.73 -7.30 -19.43
N GLY A 248 -10.36 -6.22 -19.91
CA GLY A 248 -9.68 -5.26 -20.77
C GLY A 248 -8.45 -4.64 -20.08
N PRO A 249 -7.87 -3.58 -20.65
CA PRO A 249 -6.82 -2.83 -19.97
C PRO A 249 -7.26 -2.43 -18.56
N LEU A 250 -6.32 -2.32 -17.63
CA LEU A 250 -6.60 -1.83 -16.28
C LEU A 250 -7.33 -0.46 -16.38
N PRO A 251 -8.30 -0.19 -15.51
CA PRO A 251 -9.19 0.97 -15.63
C PRO A 251 -8.49 2.31 -15.37
N LEU A 252 -7.30 2.29 -14.77
CA LEU A 252 -6.50 3.48 -14.48
C LEU A 252 -5.06 3.30 -14.99
N THR A 253 -4.47 4.39 -15.49
CA THR A 253 -3.05 4.45 -15.88
C THR A 253 -2.13 4.72 -14.70
N ALA A 254 -0.83 4.54 -14.89
CA ALA A 254 0.17 4.90 -13.88
C ALA A 254 0.12 6.40 -13.49
N GLU A 255 -0.22 7.28 -14.43
CA GLU A 255 -0.35 8.72 -14.22
C GLU A 255 -1.60 9.07 -13.37
N GLU A 256 -2.71 8.36 -13.58
CA GLU A 256 -3.92 8.52 -12.76
C GLU A 256 -3.67 8.00 -11.34
N LEU A 257 -3.04 6.83 -11.19
CA LEU A 257 -2.64 6.32 -9.87
C LEU A 257 -1.63 7.25 -9.18
N ALA A 258 -0.74 7.91 -9.93
CA ALA A 258 0.15 8.93 -9.40
C ALA A 258 -0.60 10.16 -8.89
N THR A 259 -1.61 10.62 -9.63
CA THR A 259 -2.47 11.72 -9.22
C THR A 259 -3.18 11.38 -7.91
N LEU A 260 -3.71 10.16 -7.80
CA LEU A 260 -4.35 9.68 -6.58
C LEU A 260 -3.36 9.56 -5.41
N ALA A 261 -2.16 9.01 -5.63
CA ALA A 261 -1.14 8.87 -4.58
C ALA A 261 -0.68 10.23 -4.02
N GLN A 262 -0.69 11.27 -4.86
CA GLN A 262 -0.31 12.64 -4.50
C GLN A 262 -1.47 13.47 -3.94
N ASP A 263 -2.66 12.89 -3.81
CA ASP A 263 -3.84 13.61 -3.34
C ASP A 263 -3.63 14.14 -1.90
N PRO A 264 -3.78 15.47 -1.67
CA PRO A 264 -3.59 16.07 -0.36
C PRO A 264 -4.60 15.59 0.70
N GLY A 265 -5.75 15.07 0.29
CA GLY A 265 -6.74 14.42 1.16
C GLY A 265 -6.19 13.17 1.86
N LEU A 266 -5.15 12.54 1.31
CA LEU A 266 -4.52 11.34 1.85
C LEU A 266 -3.38 11.62 2.85
N ASN A 267 -3.35 12.80 3.49
CA ASN A 267 -2.38 13.15 4.54
C ASN A 267 -2.88 12.80 5.96
N PHE A 268 -1.94 12.63 6.91
CA PHE A 268 -2.20 12.41 8.34
C PHE A 268 -2.18 13.67 9.20
#